data_AF-A0A2E2CUX8-F1
#
_entry.id   AF-A0A2E2CUX8-F1
#
_cell.length_a   1.000
_cell.length_b   1.000
_cell.length_c   1.000
_cell.angle_alpha   90.00
_cell.angle_beta   90.00
_cell.angle_gamma   90.00
#
_symmetry.space_group_name_H-M   'P 1'
#
loop_
_entity.id
_entity.type
_entity.pdbx_description
1 polymer ?
#
loop_
_entity_poly.entity_id
_entity_poly.type
_entity_poly.pdbx_seq_one_letter_code
_entity_poly.pdbx_strand_id
1 'polypeptide(L)'
;MPDESDMPPSDLVVLIHQYLADPESTWSIASFGAIAEFHADAGFIKSEAQDRGGEVITQSGGLRIALTSDAQFIPYEILSKRQAYWMQGGNFCLPKARATRHRRTTLTELGPDSDAMRDQDKDGILFDLGLGLECVTAMVRISDPDLIRQLREFDGQALLTPSGRGHHAFALLIQESPNRVFESQLGRIEVYSPIPAPEGQTGAGCHTHILPDLLAAGQTHSANVPVPDDLRPCFQLFPPNPILTKGGDARPYLDRDRFEMFQKLLHRYGMPELIAAKKLARLGINTKTSPPDGNSFSRSQRTAIRIALRQMAFEDPNNPHIMQWISVFEPRTPENQ
;
A
#
# COMPACT_ATOMS: atom_id res chain seq x y z
N MET A 1 13.50 -16.40 23.00
CA MET A 1 13.77 -14.96 23.17
C MET A 1 14.07 -14.40 21.78
N PRO A 2 13.46 -13.28 21.36
CA PRO A 2 13.86 -12.63 20.12
C PRO A 2 15.36 -12.34 20.20
N ASP A 3 16.09 -12.59 19.12
CA ASP A 3 17.50 -12.21 19.02
C ASP A 3 17.59 -10.68 19.13
N GLU A 4 18.24 -10.16 20.17
CA GLU A 4 18.41 -8.71 20.39
C GLU A 4 19.05 -8.02 19.17
N SER A 5 19.76 -8.78 18.31
CA SER A 5 20.36 -8.28 17.08
C SER A 5 19.37 -7.97 15.94
N ASP A 6 18.11 -8.41 16.05
CA ASP A 6 17.05 -8.18 15.05
C ASP A 6 16.04 -7.09 15.49
N MET A 7 16.43 -6.18 16.39
CA MET A 7 15.56 -5.08 16.79
C MET A 7 15.43 -4.03 15.68
N PRO A 8 14.20 -3.56 15.38
CA PRO A 8 13.97 -2.55 14.35
C PRO A 8 14.51 -1.17 14.77
N PRO A 9 14.78 -0.27 13.80
CA PRO A 9 15.13 1.12 14.11
C PRO A 9 14.04 1.79 14.95
N SER A 10 14.43 2.39 16.08
CA SER A 10 13.48 2.97 17.04
C SER A 10 12.64 4.10 16.45
N ASP A 11 13.19 4.87 15.52
CA ASP A 11 12.47 5.94 14.82
C ASP A 11 11.35 5.40 13.91
N LEU A 12 11.52 4.22 13.32
CA LEU A 12 10.48 3.54 12.56
C LEU A 12 9.37 2.98 13.47
N VAL A 13 9.71 2.47 14.66
CA VAL A 13 8.70 2.01 15.62
C VAL A 13 7.82 3.17 16.09
N VAL A 14 8.44 4.31 16.43
CA VAL A 14 7.72 5.55 16.79
C VAL A 14 6.82 6.02 15.64
N LEU A 15 7.30 5.94 14.39
CA LEU A 15 6.51 6.25 13.20
C LEU A 15 5.27 5.35 13.08
N ILE A 16 5.43 4.04 13.29
CA ILE A 16 4.32 3.09 13.30
C ILE A 16 3.30 3.46 14.38
N HIS A 17 3.74 3.67 15.62
CA HIS A 17 2.84 4.02 16.73
C HIS A 17 2.06 5.30 16.45
N GLN A 18 2.72 6.31 15.88
CA GLN A 18 2.08 7.56 15.50
C GLN A 18 0.94 7.34 14.49
N TYR A 19 1.18 6.57 13.42
CA TYR A 19 0.17 6.36 12.37
C TYR A 19 -0.86 5.26 12.72
N LEU A 20 -0.55 4.36 13.66
CA LEU A 20 -1.55 3.45 14.23
C LEU A 20 -2.59 4.20 15.09
N ALA A 21 -2.16 5.30 15.73
CA ALA A 21 -3.05 6.15 16.52
C ALA A 21 -3.91 7.11 15.66
N ASP A 22 -3.61 7.27 14.36
CA ASP A 22 -4.33 8.16 13.45
C ASP A 22 -5.33 7.37 12.58
N PRO A 23 -6.65 7.51 12.82
CA PRO A 23 -7.69 6.73 12.11
C PRO A 23 -7.88 7.11 10.63
N GLU A 24 -7.29 8.23 10.18
CA GLU A 24 -7.26 8.59 8.76
C GLU A 24 -6.09 7.95 8.02
N SER A 25 -5.15 7.32 8.72
CA SER A 25 -4.11 6.51 8.09
C SER A 25 -4.70 5.22 7.54
N THR A 26 -4.21 4.79 6.40
CA THR A 26 -4.56 3.49 5.83
C THR A 26 -3.30 2.68 5.60
N TRP A 27 -3.44 1.37 5.68
CA TRP A 27 -2.33 0.44 5.58
C TRP A 27 -2.63 -0.62 4.54
N SER A 28 -1.61 -1.14 3.88
CA SER A 28 -1.81 -2.29 3.01
C SER A 28 -0.65 -3.28 3.03
N ILE A 29 -0.99 -4.52 2.72
CA ILE A 29 -0.04 -5.55 2.32
C ILE A 29 -0.42 -5.91 0.89
N ALA A 30 0.48 -5.58 -0.03
CA ALA A 30 0.18 -5.67 -1.44
C ALA A 30 1.36 -6.12 -2.30
N SER A 31 1.01 -6.87 -3.34
CA SER A 31 1.79 -6.98 -4.57
C SER A 31 1.01 -6.31 -5.69
N PHE A 32 1.65 -6.01 -6.83
CA PHE A 32 0.94 -5.45 -7.98
C PHE A 32 -0.15 -6.41 -8.47
N GLY A 33 -1.42 -6.06 -8.21
CA GLY A 33 -2.60 -6.87 -8.55
C GLY A 33 -3.17 -7.75 -7.44
N ALA A 34 -2.59 -7.77 -6.23
CA ALA A 34 -3.19 -8.42 -5.07
C ALA A 34 -2.95 -7.57 -3.82
N ILE A 35 -4.03 -7.06 -3.22
CA ILE A 35 -3.97 -6.03 -2.19
C ILE A 35 -4.93 -6.42 -1.06
N ALA A 36 -4.48 -6.32 0.19
CA ALA A 36 -5.35 -6.16 1.34
C ALA A 36 -5.13 -4.77 1.94
N GLU A 37 -6.21 -4.02 2.10
CA GLU A 37 -6.20 -2.70 2.70
C GLU A 37 -6.88 -2.76 4.07
N PHE A 38 -6.21 -2.18 5.06
CA PHE A 38 -6.75 -1.98 6.40
C PHE A 38 -7.12 -0.51 6.58
N HIS A 39 -8.37 -0.30 6.94
CA HIS A 39 -8.91 0.99 7.32
C HIS A 39 -9.50 0.87 8.71
N ALA A 40 -9.01 1.69 9.65
CA ALA A 40 -9.68 1.80 10.94
C ALA A 40 -11.13 2.27 10.72
N ASP A 41 -12.09 1.51 11.25
CA ASP A 41 -13.51 1.81 11.22
C ASP A 41 -14.03 2.10 12.64
N ALA A 42 -15.31 2.48 12.76
CA ALA A 42 -15.92 2.81 14.04
C ALA A 42 -16.11 1.59 14.97
N GLY A 43 -16.04 0.36 14.44
CA GLY A 43 -16.13 -0.89 15.16
C GLY A 43 -14.81 -1.30 15.81
N PHE A 44 -14.15 -0.37 16.51
CA PHE A 44 -12.89 -0.64 17.22
C PHE A 44 -13.06 -1.75 18.27
N ILE A 45 -12.15 -2.72 18.27
CA ILE A 45 -12.12 -3.82 19.25
C ILE A 45 -10.89 -3.69 20.15
N LYS A 46 -9.70 -3.62 19.55
CA LYS A 46 -8.42 -3.59 20.28
C LYS A 46 -7.38 -2.79 19.51
N SER A 47 -6.50 -2.09 20.22
CA SER A 47 -5.22 -1.59 19.70
C SER A 47 -4.14 -1.74 20.77
N GLU A 48 -2.97 -2.20 20.35
CA GLU A 48 -1.84 -2.45 21.22
C GLU A 48 -0.55 -2.08 20.49
N ALA A 49 0.16 -1.07 21.02
CA ALA A 49 1.51 -0.76 20.60
C ALA A 49 2.49 -1.80 21.16
N GLN A 50 3.46 -2.20 20.36
CA GLN A 50 4.48 -3.18 20.72
C GLN A 50 5.87 -2.69 20.31
N ASP A 51 6.92 -3.25 20.89
CA ASP A 51 8.32 -2.82 20.67
C ASP A 51 8.77 -2.91 19.20
N ARG A 52 8.07 -3.71 18.39
CA ARG A 52 8.38 -3.91 16.96
C ARG A 52 7.31 -3.34 16.03
N GLY A 53 6.27 -2.70 16.56
CA GLY A 53 5.14 -2.23 15.77
C GLY A 53 3.88 -2.22 16.61
N GLY A 54 2.91 -3.07 16.28
CA GLY A 54 1.66 -3.14 17.03
C GLY A 54 0.56 -3.89 16.31
N GLU A 55 -0.59 -3.96 16.96
CA GLU A 55 -1.77 -4.64 16.46
C GLU A 55 -3.02 -3.76 16.63
N VAL A 56 -3.91 -3.78 15.64
CA VAL A 56 -5.23 -3.14 15.69
C VAL A 56 -6.26 -4.13 15.15
N ILE A 57 -7.35 -4.32 15.89
CA ILE A 57 -8.47 -5.16 15.49
C ILE A 57 -9.74 -4.30 15.49
N THR A 58 -10.48 -4.38 14.40
CA THR A 58 -11.82 -3.79 14.23
C THR A 58 -12.83 -4.87 13.86
N GLN A 59 -14.09 -4.47 13.69
CA GLN A 59 -15.14 -5.35 13.18
C GLN A 59 -14.89 -5.77 11.73
N SER A 60 -14.35 -4.90 10.87
CA SER A 60 -14.09 -5.23 9.46
C SER A 60 -12.79 -5.97 9.20
N GLY A 61 -11.80 -5.90 10.11
CA GLY A 61 -10.50 -6.53 9.89
C GLY A 61 -9.53 -6.39 11.05
N GLY A 62 -8.30 -6.83 10.80
CA GLY A 62 -7.19 -6.72 11.74
C GLY A 62 -5.89 -6.38 11.02
N LEU A 63 -5.00 -5.67 11.69
CA LEU A 63 -3.68 -5.29 11.24
C LEU A 63 -2.67 -5.62 12.33
N ARG A 64 -1.65 -6.40 12.00
CA ARG A 64 -0.48 -6.64 12.85
C ARG A 64 0.77 -6.20 12.10
N ILE A 65 1.63 -5.45 12.77
CA ILE A 65 2.89 -4.93 12.24
C ILE A 65 4.01 -5.42 13.15
N ALA A 66 5.01 -6.06 12.56
CA ALA A 66 6.20 -6.53 13.26
C ALA A 66 7.43 -6.22 12.40
N LEU A 67 8.05 -5.07 12.65
CA LEU A 67 9.28 -4.66 11.99
C LEU A 67 10.47 -5.53 12.41
N THR A 68 11.46 -5.61 11.54
CA THR A 68 12.75 -6.28 11.74
C THR A 68 13.89 -5.27 11.64
N SER A 69 15.11 -5.65 12.02
CA SER A 69 16.27 -4.74 11.95
C SER A 69 16.57 -4.26 10.52
N ASP A 70 16.25 -5.09 9.53
CA ASP A 70 16.52 -4.83 8.11
C ASP A 70 15.45 -3.91 7.46
N ALA A 71 14.41 -3.53 8.20
CA ALA A 71 13.31 -2.72 7.68
C ALA A 71 13.76 -1.30 7.31
N GLN A 72 13.41 -0.86 6.10
CA GLN A 72 13.67 0.49 5.61
C GLN A 72 12.36 1.16 5.21
N PHE A 73 12.16 2.41 5.61
CA PHE A 73 10.99 3.18 5.19
C PHE A 73 11.32 4.09 4.00
N ILE A 74 10.52 4.03 2.95
CA ILE A 74 10.69 4.80 1.72
C ILE A 74 9.40 5.59 1.45
N PRO A 75 9.33 6.87 1.88
CA PRO A 75 8.21 7.73 1.55
C PRO A 75 8.29 8.17 0.10
N TYR A 76 7.14 8.28 -0.55
CA TYR A 76 7.03 8.67 -1.94
C TYR A 76 5.79 9.52 -2.20
N GLU A 77 5.87 10.30 -3.27
CA GLU A 77 4.72 10.98 -3.86
C GLU A 77 4.58 10.54 -5.32
N ILE A 78 3.35 10.42 -5.78
CA ILE A 78 3.04 10.12 -7.18
C ILE A 78 2.03 11.13 -7.74
N LEU A 79 2.05 11.29 -9.06
CA LEU A 79 1.07 12.13 -9.75
C LEU A 79 -0.31 11.47 -9.70
N SER A 80 -1.33 12.26 -9.35
CA SER A 80 -2.71 11.82 -9.50
C SER A 80 -3.16 11.93 -10.96
N LYS A 81 -4.11 11.07 -11.35
CA LYS A 81 -4.87 11.22 -12.60
C LYS A 81 -5.68 12.52 -12.62
N ARG A 82 -6.13 13.01 -11.46
CA ARG A 82 -6.74 14.34 -11.34
C ARG A 82 -5.66 15.39 -11.55
N GLN A 83 -5.81 16.22 -12.58
CA GLN A 83 -4.89 17.31 -12.88
C GLN A 83 -4.76 18.23 -11.65
N ALA A 84 -3.55 18.72 -11.39
CA ALA A 84 -3.18 19.49 -10.19
C ALA A 84 -3.10 18.72 -8.85
N TYR A 85 -3.51 17.44 -8.78
CA TYR A 85 -3.45 16.66 -7.53
C TYR A 85 -2.20 15.77 -7.48
N TRP A 86 -1.78 15.40 -6.27
CA TRP A 86 -0.78 14.37 -6.02
C TRP A 86 -1.28 13.40 -4.96
N MET A 87 -0.68 12.21 -4.93
CA MET A 87 -0.89 11.20 -3.90
C MET A 87 0.42 11.00 -3.14
N GLN A 88 0.32 10.50 -1.92
CA GLN A 88 1.46 10.23 -1.05
C GLN A 88 1.30 8.88 -0.36
N GLY A 89 2.43 8.26 -0.04
CA GLY A 89 2.48 6.99 0.67
C GLY A 89 3.90 6.69 1.12
N GLY A 90 4.10 5.56 1.78
CA GLY A 90 5.41 5.07 2.14
C GLY A 90 5.44 3.55 2.19
N ASN A 91 6.54 2.99 1.70
CA ASN A 91 6.77 1.54 1.75
C ASN A 91 7.72 1.22 2.89
N PHE A 92 7.36 0.24 3.70
CA PHE A 92 8.31 -0.50 4.51
C PHE A 92 8.86 -1.64 3.66
N CYS A 93 10.16 -1.55 3.39
CA CYS A 93 10.89 -2.41 2.51
C CYS A 93 11.88 -3.28 3.27
N LEU A 94 12.19 -4.43 2.67
CA LEU A 94 13.28 -5.30 3.08
C LEU A 94 14.23 -5.56 1.92
N PRO A 95 15.50 -5.88 2.20
CA PRO A 95 16.39 -6.47 1.19
C PRO A 95 15.72 -7.69 0.55
N LYS A 96 15.86 -7.85 -0.76
CA LYS A 96 15.18 -8.92 -1.53
C LYS A 96 15.28 -10.32 -0.89
N ALA A 97 16.46 -10.68 -0.38
CA ALA A 97 16.71 -11.96 0.26
C ALA A 97 15.92 -12.19 1.57
N ARG A 98 15.51 -11.09 2.23
CA ARG A 98 14.71 -11.10 3.46
C ARG A 98 13.23 -10.91 3.20
N ALA A 99 12.86 -10.27 2.10
CA ALA A 99 11.48 -9.95 1.74
C ALA A 99 10.66 -11.14 1.24
N THR A 100 11.35 -12.15 0.68
CA THR A 100 10.71 -13.25 -0.07
C THR A 100 9.86 -14.13 0.85
N ARG A 101 8.67 -14.52 0.36
CA ARG A 101 7.73 -15.49 0.97
C ARG A 101 7.72 -16.80 0.18
N HIS A 102 6.71 -17.64 0.36
CA HIS A 102 6.68 -19.01 -0.17
C HIS A 102 6.47 -19.12 -1.69
N ARG A 103 5.85 -18.12 -2.34
CA ARG A 103 5.61 -18.08 -3.80
C ARG A 103 4.91 -19.32 -4.36
N ARG A 104 3.99 -19.93 -3.62
CA ARG A 104 3.18 -21.05 -4.14
C ARG A 104 2.37 -20.58 -5.35
N THR A 105 2.22 -21.44 -6.34
CA THR A 105 1.52 -21.14 -7.61
C THR A 105 0.21 -21.90 -7.76
N THR A 106 -0.22 -22.59 -6.70
CA THR A 106 -1.42 -23.42 -6.66
C THR A 106 -2.13 -23.23 -5.33
N LEU A 107 -3.46 -23.40 -5.32
CA LEU A 107 -4.24 -23.51 -4.10
C LEU A 107 -3.59 -24.58 -3.20
N THR A 108 -3.29 -24.22 -1.95
CA THR A 108 -2.59 -25.13 -1.03
C THR A 108 -3.17 -25.00 0.37
N GLU A 109 -3.63 -26.11 0.95
CA GLU A 109 -4.01 -26.17 2.37
C GLU A 109 -2.77 -26.02 3.27
N LEU A 110 -2.83 -25.12 4.26
CA LEU A 110 -1.75 -24.88 5.22
C LEU A 110 -2.05 -25.41 6.62
N GLY A 111 -3.32 -25.73 6.91
CA GLY A 111 -3.78 -26.17 8.23
C GLY A 111 -4.35 -25.03 9.09
N PRO A 112 -4.54 -25.24 10.40
CA PRO A 112 -5.13 -24.25 11.31
C PRO A 112 -4.34 -22.94 11.41
N ASP A 113 -5.05 -21.83 11.58
CA ASP A 113 -4.49 -20.48 11.69
C ASP A 113 -4.16 -20.08 13.14
N SER A 114 -3.16 -20.70 13.76
CA SER A 114 -2.78 -20.38 15.14
C SER A 114 -2.40 -18.91 15.37
N ASP A 115 -2.02 -18.21 14.30
CA ASP A 115 -1.61 -16.80 14.31
C ASP A 115 -2.77 -15.81 14.12
N ALA A 116 -4.02 -16.30 14.01
CA ALA A 116 -5.21 -15.48 13.89
C ALA A 116 -5.30 -14.43 15.01
N MET A 117 -5.64 -13.20 14.64
CA MET A 117 -5.76 -12.08 15.59
C MET A 117 -6.95 -12.24 16.56
N ARG A 118 -8.05 -12.88 16.12
CA ARG A 118 -9.20 -13.20 16.96
C ARG A 118 -9.12 -14.64 17.44
N ASP A 119 -9.32 -14.87 18.75
CA ASP A 119 -9.23 -16.22 19.32
C ASP A 119 -10.20 -17.21 18.65
N GLN A 120 -11.43 -16.78 18.33
CA GLN A 120 -12.44 -17.60 17.66
C GLN A 120 -12.03 -18.10 16.26
N ASP A 121 -11.02 -17.48 15.66
CA ASP A 121 -10.58 -17.78 14.31
C ASP A 121 -9.38 -18.74 14.27
N LYS A 122 -8.76 -19.06 15.43
CA LYS A 122 -7.49 -19.80 15.48
C LYS A 122 -7.56 -21.24 14.96
N ASP A 123 -8.74 -21.85 15.02
CA ASP A 123 -8.97 -23.21 14.54
C ASP A 123 -9.39 -23.26 13.05
N GLY A 124 -9.60 -22.10 12.41
CA GLY A 124 -9.94 -22.02 10.99
C GLY A 124 -8.79 -22.49 10.11
N ILE A 125 -9.09 -23.17 9.01
CA ILE A 125 -8.10 -23.70 8.08
C ILE A 125 -7.69 -22.63 7.07
N LEU A 126 -6.38 -22.38 6.95
CA LEU A 126 -5.79 -21.53 5.93
C LEU A 126 -5.60 -22.28 4.62
N PHE A 127 -5.96 -21.60 3.53
CA PHE A 127 -5.58 -21.96 2.17
C PHE A 127 -4.79 -20.81 1.53
N ASP A 128 -3.57 -21.10 1.08
CA ASP A 128 -2.80 -20.21 0.20
C ASP A 128 -3.46 -20.20 -1.17
N LEU A 129 -3.78 -19.01 -1.69
CA LEU A 129 -4.42 -18.84 -2.99
C LEU A 129 -3.49 -19.18 -4.17
N GLY A 130 -2.19 -19.37 -3.92
CA GLY A 130 -1.26 -19.81 -4.95
C GLY A 130 -0.99 -18.76 -6.02
N LEU A 131 -0.93 -17.48 -5.64
CA LEU A 131 -0.78 -16.37 -6.58
C LEU A 131 0.68 -16.10 -7.01
N GLY A 132 1.65 -16.87 -6.51
CA GLY A 132 3.07 -16.76 -6.90
C GLY A 132 3.77 -15.47 -6.46
N LEU A 133 3.16 -14.68 -5.57
CA LEU A 133 3.65 -13.35 -5.18
C LEU A 133 4.96 -13.44 -4.41
N GLU A 134 5.93 -12.58 -4.73
CA GLU A 134 7.27 -12.62 -4.16
C GLU A 134 7.29 -12.31 -2.66
N CYS A 135 6.61 -11.24 -2.23
CA CYS A 135 6.73 -10.67 -0.88
C CYS A 135 5.46 -10.83 -0.03
N VAL A 136 4.41 -11.42 -0.59
CA VAL A 136 3.09 -11.52 0.03
C VAL A 136 2.58 -12.95 -0.07
N THR A 137 1.96 -13.47 0.99
CA THR A 137 1.13 -14.66 0.93
C THR A 137 -0.33 -14.22 1.03
N ALA A 138 -1.12 -14.45 -0.02
CA ALA A 138 -2.55 -14.15 -0.03
C ALA A 138 -3.32 -15.44 0.27
N MET A 139 -4.11 -15.44 1.33
CA MET A 139 -4.77 -16.62 1.87
C MET A 139 -6.24 -16.34 2.17
N VAL A 140 -7.00 -17.41 2.33
CA VAL A 140 -8.34 -17.41 2.91
C VAL A 140 -8.36 -18.32 4.13
N ARG A 141 -9.13 -17.92 5.15
CA ARG A 141 -9.34 -18.71 6.37
C ARG A 141 -10.80 -19.15 6.44
N ILE A 142 -10.99 -20.44 6.68
CA ILE A 142 -12.31 -21.08 6.55
C ILE A 142 -12.57 -21.95 7.77
N SER A 143 -13.73 -21.74 8.40
CA SER A 143 -14.19 -22.55 9.53
C SER A 143 -15.35 -23.48 9.16
N ASP A 144 -16.01 -23.26 8.01
CA ASP A 144 -17.07 -24.13 7.51
C ASP A 144 -16.49 -25.47 6.98
N PRO A 145 -16.81 -26.61 7.60
CA PRO A 145 -16.33 -27.92 7.17
C PRO A 145 -16.72 -28.28 5.73
N ASP A 146 -17.88 -27.82 5.26
CA ASP A 146 -18.35 -28.14 3.91
C ASP A 146 -17.56 -27.36 2.85
N LEU A 147 -17.29 -26.08 3.09
CA LEU A 147 -16.41 -25.30 2.22
C LEU A 147 -14.96 -25.84 2.24
N ILE A 148 -14.44 -26.23 3.40
CA ILE A 148 -13.11 -26.88 3.50
C ILE A 148 -13.06 -28.15 2.65
N ARG A 149 -14.07 -29.02 2.77
CA ARG A 149 -14.16 -30.25 1.98
C ARG A 149 -14.19 -29.96 0.47
N GLN A 150 -14.96 -28.96 0.05
CA GLN A 150 -15.05 -28.55 -1.35
C GLN A 150 -13.71 -28.01 -1.86
N LEU A 151 -13.02 -27.16 -1.12
CA LEU A 151 -11.73 -26.59 -1.57
C LEU A 151 -10.61 -27.61 -1.65
N ARG A 152 -10.63 -28.64 -0.80
CA ARG A 152 -9.68 -29.77 -0.90
C ARG A 152 -9.75 -30.50 -2.23
N GLU A 153 -10.89 -30.47 -2.93
CA GLU A 153 -11.02 -31.04 -4.28
C GLU A 153 -10.22 -30.24 -5.34
N PHE A 154 -9.82 -29.01 -5.00
CA PHE A 154 -9.05 -28.10 -5.86
C PHE A 154 -7.60 -27.91 -5.38
N ASP A 155 -7.15 -28.66 -4.38
CA ASP A 155 -5.76 -28.58 -3.92
C ASP A 155 -4.77 -28.88 -5.07
N GLY A 156 -3.70 -28.10 -5.14
CA GLY A 156 -2.74 -28.16 -6.24
C GLY A 156 -3.22 -27.55 -7.57
N GLN A 157 -4.41 -26.93 -7.64
CA GLN A 157 -4.87 -26.23 -8.85
C GLN A 157 -4.46 -24.75 -8.87
N ALA A 158 -4.10 -24.22 -10.04
CA ALA A 158 -3.87 -22.80 -10.22
C ALA A 158 -5.22 -22.05 -10.31
N LEU A 159 -5.51 -21.15 -9.37
CA LEU A 159 -6.81 -20.47 -9.24
C LEU A 159 -7.16 -19.58 -10.44
N LEU A 160 -6.18 -18.83 -10.97
CA LEU A 160 -6.43 -17.79 -11.97
C LEU A 160 -6.31 -18.27 -13.42
N THR A 161 -6.34 -19.58 -13.67
CA THR A 161 -6.31 -20.12 -15.04
C THR A 161 -7.75 -20.14 -15.60
N PRO A 162 -8.13 -19.30 -16.59
CA PRO A 162 -9.54 -19.12 -16.98
C PRO A 162 -10.25 -20.38 -17.47
N SER A 163 -9.51 -21.33 -18.03
CA SER A 163 -10.02 -22.63 -18.51
C SER A 163 -9.70 -23.80 -17.56
N GLY A 164 -9.08 -23.54 -16.41
CA GLY A 164 -8.67 -24.54 -15.43
C GLY A 164 -9.75 -24.82 -14.38
N ARG A 165 -9.69 -26.01 -13.77
CA ARG A 165 -10.60 -26.36 -12.65
C ARG A 165 -10.48 -25.39 -11.47
N GLY A 166 -9.31 -24.80 -11.26
CA GLY A 166 -9.07 -23.80 -10.21
C GLY A 166 -9.93 -22.53 -10.34
N HIS A 167 -10.45 -22.20 -11.53
CA HIS A 167 -11.34 -21.06 -11.71
C HIS A 167 -12.67 -21.25 -10.94
N HIS A 168 -13.16 -22.48 -10.83
CA HIS A 168 -14.37 -22.77 -10.03
C HIS A 168 -14.12 -22.55 -8.53
N ALA A 169 -12.94 -22.92 -8.02
CA ALA A 169 -12.56 -22.61 -6.64
C ALA A 169 -12.51 -21.09 -6.41
N PHE A 170 -11.99 -20.32 -7.37
CA PHE A 170 -11.98 -18.86 -7.25
C PHE A 170 -13.40 -18.27 -7.20
N ALA A 171 -14.32 -18.74 -8.05
CA ALA A 171 -15.72 -18.32 -8.02
C ALA A 171 -16.42 -18.70 -6.70
N LEU A 172 -16.16 -19.91 -6.18
CA LEU A 172 -16.67 -20.37 -4.90
C LEU A 172 -16.18 -19.47 -3.75
N LEU A 173 -14.90 -19.08 -3.74
CA LEU A 173 -14.34 -18.17 -2.74
C LEU A 173 -14.97 -16.77 -2.80
N ILE A 174 -15.30 -16.26 -3.99
CA ILE A 174 -16.01 -14.98 -4.12
C ILE A 174 -17.42 -15.09 -3.54
N GLN A 175 -18.13 -16.18 -3.83
CA GLN A 175 -19.48 -16.42 -3.36
C GLN A 175 -19.55 -16.58 -1.83
N GLU A 176 -18.72 -17.45 -1.27
CA GLU A 176 -18.74 -17.77 0.16
C GLU A 176 -18.06 -16.69 1.01
N SER A 177 -17.24 -15.85 0.37
CA SER A 177 -16.61 -14.69 0.98
C SER A 177 -15.95 -14.98 2.35
N PRO A 178 -15.05 -15.97 2.44
CA PRO A 178 -14.38 -16.27 3.69
C PRO A 178 -13.48 -15.11 4.15
N ASN A 179 -13.04 -15.17 5.41
CA ASN A 179 -12.05 -14.22 5.92
C ASN A 179 -10.79 -14.28 5.05
N ARG A 180 -10.29 -13.14 4.59
CA ARG A 180 -9.06 -13.07 3.80
C ARG A 180 -7.90 -12.68 4.69
N VAL A 181 -6.75 -13.30 4.46
CA VAL A 181 -5.54 -13.10 5.26
C VAL A 181 -4.38 -12.81 4.31
N PHE A 182 -3.76 -11.66 4.44
CA PHE A 182 -2.59 -11.27 3.66
C PHE A 182 -1.41 -11.10 4.60
N GLU A 183 -0.29 -11.73 4.29
CA GLU A 183 0.91 -11.68 5.11
C GLU A 183 2.12 -11.28 4.29
N SER A 184 3.00 -10.49 4.90
CA SER A 184 4.36 -10.27 4.46
C SER A 184 5.33 -10.57 5.60
N GLN A 185 6.61 -10.35 5.37
CA GLN A 185 7.63 -10.48 6.42
C GLN A 185 7.55 -9.39 7.50
N LEU A 186 6.78 -8.32 7.28
CA LEU A 186 6.67 -7.19 8.20
C LEU A 186 5.29 -7.04 8.84
N GLY A 187 4.33 -7.90 8.49
CA GLY A 187 3.00 -7.79 9.04
C GLY A 187 1.97 -8.73 8.44
N ARG A 188 0.75 -8.56 8.92
CA ARG A 188 -0.43 -9.34 8.57
C ARG A 188 -1.65 -8.45 8.56
N ILE A 189 -2.49 -8.59 7.53
CA ILE A 189 -3.81 -7.97 7.44
C ILE A 189 -4.85 -9.09 7.34
N GLU A 190 -5.86 -9.03 8.19
CA GLU A 190 -7.04 -9.88 8.13
C GLU A 190 -8.25 -9.04 7.72
N VAL A 191 -9.10 -9.59 6.87
CA VAL A 191 -10.31 -8.93 6.40
C VAL A 191 -11.51 -9.83 6.67
N TYR A 192 -12.44 -9.32 7.47
CA TYR A 192 -13.65 -10.01 7.92
C TYR A 192 -14.90 -9.51 7.20
N SER A 193 -14.87 -8.29 6.64
CA SER A 193 -15.98 -7.77 5.85
C SER A 193 -16.24 -8.61 4.61
N PRO A 194 -17.50 -8.78 4.19
CA PRO A 194 -17.82 -9.59 3.02
C PRO A 194 -17.24 -8.98 1.73
N ILE A 195 -17.02 -9.83 0.73
CA ILE A 195 -16.71 -9.42 -0.63
C ILE A 195 -17.99 -8.79 -1.21
N PRO A 196 -17.94 -7.53 -1.68
CA PRO A 196 -19.10 -6.92 -2.32
C PRO A 196 -19.55 -7.73 -3.54
N ALA A 197 -20.86 -7.74 -3.78
CA ALA A 197 -21.37 -8.20 -5.08
C ALA A 197 -20.72 -7.36 -6.22
N PRO A 198 -20.65 -7.87 -7.47
CA PRO A 198 -19.98 -7.17 -8.57
C PRO A 198 -20.44 -5.72 -8.82
N GLU A 199 -21.70 -5.39 -8.50
CA GLU A 199 -22.26 -4.03 -8.61
C GLU A 199 -22.31 -3.26 -7.27
N GLY A 200 -21.85 -3.90 -6.19
CA GLY A 200 -21.80 -3.33 -4.86
C GLY A 200 -20.62 -2.39 -4.66
N GLN A 201 -20.81 -1.36 -3.84
CA GLN A 201 -19.71 -0.50 -3.42
C GLN A 201 -18.86 -1.22 -2.38
N THR A 202 -17.54 -1.06 -2.47
CA THR A 202 -16.64 -1.48 -1.40
C THR A 202 -16.92 -0.63 -0.17
N GLY A 203 -17.22 -1.27 0.97
CA GLY A 203 -17.49 -0.57 2.22
C GLY A 203 -16.27 0.21 2.72
N ALA A 204 -16.49 1.17 3.63
CA ALA A 204 -15.43 2.04 4.18
C ALA A 204 -14.38 1.32 5.07
N GLY A 205 -14.51 0.00 5.26
CA GLY A 205 -13.66 -0.83 6.11
C GLY A 205 -12.58 -1.60 5.35
N CYS A 206 -12.02 -2.59 6.04
CA CYS A 206 -10.99 -3.44 5.48
C CYS A 206 -11.53 -4.23 4.28
N HIS A 207 -10.72 -4.33 3.22
CA HIS A 207 -11.13 -5.00 2.00
C HIS A 207 -9.91 -5.51 1.21
N THR A 208 -10.17 -6.27 0.15
CA THR A 208 -9.11 -6.86 -0.67
C THR A 208 -9.47 -6.75 -2.14
N HIS A 209 -8.45 -6.64 -2.97
CA HIS A 209 -8.58 -6.69 -4.43
C HIS A 209 -7.64 -7.72 -5.01
N ILE A 210 -8.15 -8.56 -5.92
CA ILE A 210 -7.35 -9.44 -6.77
C ILE A 210 -7.67 -9.05 -8.22
N LEU A 211 -6.65 -8.60 -8.94
CA LEU A 211 -6.73 -8.08 -10.30
C LEU A 211 -5.84 -8.95 -11.21
N PRO A 212 -6.40 -10.02 -11.82
CA PRO A 212 -5.62 -10.99 -12.59
C PRO A 212 -4.75 -10.38 -13.70
N ASP A 213 -5.25 -9.36 -14.39
CA ASP A 213 -4.50 -8.68 -15.46
C ASP A 213 -3.23 -7.99 -14.94
N LEU A 214 -3.28 -7.44 -13.73
CA LEU A 214 -2.11 -6.82 -13.10
C LEU A 214 -1.15 -7.88 -12.55
N LEU A 215 -1.68 -8.99 -12.02
CA LEU A 215 -0.87 -10.12 -11.57
C LEU A 215 -0.06 -10.76 -12.71
N ALA A 216 -0.65 -10.85 -13.90
CA ALA A 216 0.01 -11.37 -15.09
C ALA A 216 1.27 -10.59 -15.49
N ALA A 217 1.38 -9.32 -15.07
CA ALA A 217 2.60 -8.52 -15.29
C ALA A 217 3.80 -8.98 -14.44
N GLY A 218 3.58 -9.79 -13.39
CA GLY A 218 4.64 -10.35 -12.54
C GLY A 218 5.42 -9.30 -11.73
N GLN A 219 4.88 -8.08 -11.59
CA GLN A 219 5.52 -6.99 -10.87
C GLN A 219 5.23 -7.09 -9.36
N THR A 220 6.19 -6.67 -8.54
CA THR A 220 5.98 -6.61 -7.07
C THR A 220 5.26 -5.33 -6.64
N HIS A 221 5.41 -4.25 -7.40
CA HIS A 221 4.80 -2.96 -7.13
C HIS A 221 4.65 -2.15 -8.42
N SER A 222 3.89 -1.05 -8.36
CA SER A 222 3.73 -0.16 -9.51
C SER A 222 5.05 0.49 -9.91
N ALA A 223 5.34 0.51 -11.22
CA ALA A 223 6.49 1.22 -11.79
C ALA A 223 6.54 2.74 -11.52
N ASN A 224 5.45 3.32 -10.98
CA ASN A 224 5.42 4.73 -10.59
C ASN A 224 5.88 4.98 -9.15
N VAL A 225 6.05 3.93 -8.35
CA VAL A 225 6.51 4.01 -6.97
C VAL A 225 8.04 3.85 -6.95
N PRO A 226 8.81 4.84 -6.47
CA PRO A 226 10.25 4.79 -6.50
C PRO A 226 10.77 3.89 -5.36
N VAL A 227 10.99 2.61 -5.65
CA VAL A 227 11.66 1.66 -4.76
C VAL A 227 13.01 1.26 -5.37
N PRO A 228 14.12 1.30 -4.61
CA PRO A 228 15.41 0.80 -5.06
C PRO A 228 15.38 -0.68 -5.47
N ASP A 229 16.21 -1.06 -6.46
CA ASP A 229 16.19 -2.38 -7.08
C ASP A 229 16.53 -3.54 -6.12
N ASP A 230 17.34 -3.27 -5.09
CA ASP A 230 17.76 -4.22 -4.05
C ASP A 230 16.73 -4.39 -2.92
N LEU A 231 15.73 -3.52 -2.88
CA LEU A 231 14.67 -3.52 -1.89
C LEU A 231 13.34 -4.03 -2.47
N ARG A 232 12.49 -4.53 -1.59
CA ARG A 232 11.14 -4.98 -1.93
C ARG A 232 10.14 -4.41 -0.93
N PRO A 233 9.03 -3.81 -1.38
CA PRO A 233 7.97 -3.40 -0.47
C PRO A 233 7.29 -4.64 0.12
N CYS A 234 7.17 -4.66 1.43
CA CYS A 234 6.48 -5.73 2.17
C CYS A 234 5.22 -5.21 2.86
N PHE A 235 5.16 -3.92 3.15
CA PHE A 235 4.06 -3.30 3.88
C PHE A 235 3.99 -1.82 3.52
N GLN A 236 2.79 -1.27 3.40
CA GLN A 236 2.57 0.10 2.96
C GLN A 236 1.76 0.90 3.99
N LEU A 237 2.16 2.16 4.12
CA LEU A 237 1.46 3.19 4.89
C LEU A 237 1.00 4.27 3.92
N PHE A 238 -0.25 4.69 4.04
CA PHE A 238 -0.78 5.89 3.41
C PHE A 238 -1.14 6.88 4.51
N PRO A 239 -0.26 7.86 4.80
CA PRO A 239 -0.56 8.92 5.75
C PRO A 239 -1.75 9.76 5.26
N PRO A 240 -2.53 10.37 6.17
CA PRO A 240 -3.64 11.24 5.80
C PRO A 240 -3.23 12.28 4.76
N ASN A 241 -3.94 12.32 3.63
CA ASN A 241 -3.60 13.19 2.52
C ASN A 241 -3.94 14.66 2.86
N PRO A 242 -3.05 15.62 2.54
CA PRO A 242 -3.28 17.03 2.88
C PRO A 242 -4.34 17.72 2.01
N ILE A 243 -4.71 17.14 0.87
CA ILE A 243 -5.69 17.71 -0.08
C ILE A 243 -6.87 16.77 -0.38
N LEU A 244 -6.82 15.52 0.07
CA LEU A 244 -7.89 14.53 -0.08
C LEU A 244 -8.38 14.01 1.27
N THR A 245 -9.68 13.77 1.38
CA THR A 245 -10.27 12.99 2.48
C THR A 245 -9.93 11.51 2.31
N LYS A 246 -10.13 10.71 3.37
CA LYS A 246 -10.02 9.24 3.29
C LYS A 246 -10.91 8.62 2.20
N GLY A 247 -12.06 9.23 1.91
CA GLY A 247 -12.96 8.83 0.82
C GLY A 247 -12.52 9.27 -0.58
N GLY A 248 -11.43 10.03 -0.70
CA GLY A 248 -10.92 10.55 -1.98
C GLY A 248 -11.54 11.87 -2.44
N ASP A 249 -12.40 12.48 -1.62
CA ASP A 249 -12.95 13.81 -1.90
C ASP A 249 -11.90 14.89 -1.70
N ALA A 250 -12.01 15.98 -2.45
CA ALA A 250 -11.12 17.12 -2.26
C ALA A 250 -11.41 17.82 -0.93
N ARG A 251 -10.35 18.20 -0.21
CA ARG A 251 -10.47 19.11 0.93
C ARG A 251 -10.67 20.54 0.43
N PRO A 252 -11.43 21.38 1.15
CA PRO A 252 -11.66 22.77 0.76
C PRO A 252 -10.39 23.63 0.80
N TYR A 253 -9.41 23.25 1.62
CA TYR A 253 -8.11 23.91 1.75
C TYR A 253 -7.00 22.89 2.00
N LEU A 254 -5.76 23.29 1.80
CA LEU A 254 -4.58 22.49 2.11
C LEU A 254 -4.49 22.30 3.63
N ASP A 255 -4.52 21.06 4.10
CA ASP A 255 -4.16 20.75 5.47
C ASP A 255 -2.63 20.90 5.63
N ARG A 256 -2.23 22.02 6.23
CA ARG A 256 -0.82 22.40 6.33
C ARG A 256 -0.03 21.46 7.23
N ASP A 257 -0.62 21.01 8.32
CA ASP A 257 0.07 20.16 9.30
C ASP A 257 0.37 18.78 8.68
N ARG A 258 -0.60 18.21 7.95
CA ARG A 258 -0.39 16.94 7.21
C ARG A 258 0.63 17.10 6.09
N PHE A 259 0.57 18.23 5.39
CA PHE A 259 1.54 18.54 4.34
C PHE A 259 2.96 18.59 4.91
N GLU A 260 3.20 19.40 5.95
CA GLU A 260 4.52 19.56 6.56
C GLU A 260 5.00 18.27 7.23
N MET A 261 4.10 17.51 7.85
CA MET A 261 4.41 16.20 8.41
C MET A 261 4.93 15.25 7.34
N PHE A 262 4.27 15.17 6.17
CA PHE A 262 4.75 14.33 5.08
C PHE A 262 6.05 14.88 4.46
N GLN A 263 6.22 16.20 4.36
CA GLN A 263 7.49 16.77 3.91
C GLN A 263 8.64 16.41 4.88
N LYS A 264 8.42 16.33 6.19
CA LYS A 264 9.44 15.85 7.15
C LYS A 264 9.84 14.40 6.88
N LEU A 265 8.87 13.52 6.58
CA LEU A 265 9.15 12.14 6.20
C LEU A 265 10.02 12.07 4.94
N LEU A 266 9.64 12.80 3.89
CA LEU A 266 10.45 12.88 2.67
C LEU A 266 11.87 13.38 2.96
N HIS A 267 12.03 14.43 3.78
CA HIS A 267 13.36 14.93 4.11
C HIS A 267 14.21 13.93 4.91
N ARG A 268 13.58 13.13 5.76
CA ARG A 268 14.28 12.17 6.64
C ARG A 268 14.63 10.87 5.91
N TYR A 269 13.73 10.35 5.10
CA TYR A 269 13.82 8.98 4.55
C TYR A 269 13.73 8.92 3.02
N GLY A 270 13.35 10.02 2.35
CA GLY A 270 13.19 10.04 0.91
C GLY A 270 14.50 9.97 0.14
N MET A 271 14.40 9.64 -1.15
CA MET A 271 15.56 9.56 -2.04
C MET A 271 16.20 10.97 -2.24
N PRO A 272 17.50 11.17 -1.93
CA PRO A 272 18.15 12.48 -1.95
C PRO A 272 18.00 13.24 -3.27
N GLU A 273 18.09 12.55 -4.40
CA GLU A 273 17.99 13.14 -5.73
C GLU A 273 16.58 13.62 -6.08
N LEU A 274 15.54 12.98 -5.54
CA LEU A 274 14.15 13.42 -5.70
C LEU A 274 13.86 14.63 -4.82
N ILE A 275 14.38 14.64 -3.59
CA ILE A 275 14.32 15.79 -2.69
C ILE A 275 15.04 16.99 -3.31
N ALA A 276 16.24 16.79 -3.87
CA ALA A 276 16.99 17.83 -4.56
C ALA A 276 16.22 18.41 -5.75
N ALA A 277 15.56 17.57 -6.54
CA ALA A 277 14.72 18.00 -7.66
C ALA A 277 13.53 18.87 -7.20
N LYS A 278 12.84 18.50 -6.10
CA LYS A 278 11.79 19.35 -5.51
C LYS A 278 12.34 20.69 -5.01
N LYS A 279 13.48 20.68 -4.33
CA LYS A 279 14.14 21.90 -3.81
C LYS A 279 14.57 22.83 -4.94
N LEU A 280 15.09 22.29 -6.04
CA LEU A 280 15.45 23.05 -7.23
C LEU A 280 14.25 23.81 -7.80
N ALA A 281 13.09 23.13 -7.94
CA ALA A 281 11.88 23.79 -8.42
C ALA A 281 11.44 24.92 -7.49
N ARG A 282 11.37 24.66 -6.17
CA ARG A 282 11.00 25.67 -5.16
C ARG A 282 11.94 26.87 -5.17
N LEU A 283 13.25 26.64 -5.24
CA LEU A 283 14.25 27.70 -5.31
C LEU A 283 14.10 28.51 -6.60
N GLY A 284 13.89 27.85 -7.74
CA GLY A 284 13.68 28.51 -9.02
C GLY A 284 12.47 29.43 -9.02
N ILE A 285 11.34 28.99 -8.46
CA ILE A 285 10.14 29.80 -8.28
C ILE A 285 10.41 31.00 -7.35
N ASN A 286 11.00 30.76 -6.18
CA ASN A 286 11.28 31.81 -5.19
C ASN A 286 12.25 32.88 -5.72
N THR A 287 13.21 32.49 -6.56
CA THR A 287 14.20 33.38 -7.16
C THR A 287 13.78 33.92 -8.53
N LYS A 288 12.59 33.55 -9.02
CA LYS A 288 12.05 33.93 -10.35
C LYS A 288 12.98 33.52 -11.50
N THR A 289 13.71 32.41 -11.33
CA THR A 289 14.59 31.85 -12.35
C THR A 289 13.77 31.05 -13.37
N SER A 290 14.16 31.12 -14.64
CA SER A 290 13.51 30.34 -15.70
C SER A 290 13.73 28.83 -15.49
N PRO A 291 12.75 27.97 -15.86
CA PRO A 291 12.89 26.52 -15.73
C PRO A 291 14.05 25.99 -16.59
N PRO A 292 14.87 25.06 -16.07
CA PRO A 292 15.85 24.33 -16.88
C PRO A 292 15.14 23.40 -17.89
N ASP A 293 15.90 22.92 -18.88
CA ASP A 293 15.39 21.89 -19.80
C ASP A 293 15.04 20.60 -19.04
N GLY A 294 13.76 20.20 -19.11
CA GLY A 294 13.25 18.99 -18.48
C GLY A 294 13.96 17.70 -18.92
N ASN A 295 14.57 17.68 -20.11
CA ASN A 295 15.35 16.54 -20.60
C ASN A 295 16.65 16.30 -19.82
N SER A 296 17.10 17.29 -19.03
CA SER A 296 18.28 17.16 -18.17
C SER A 296 18.05 16.30 -16.92
N PHE A 297 16.80 15.86 -16.68
CA PHE A 297 16.40 15.12 -15.49
C PHE A 297 15.98 13.69 -15.85
N SER A 298 16.12 12.76 -14.92
CA SER A 298 15.50 11.44 -15.03
C SER A 298 13.96 11.53 -14.97
N ARG A 299 13.27 10.45 -15.34
CA ARG A 299 11.80 10.38 -15.26
C ARG A 299 11.30 10.63 -13.82
N SER A 300 11.94 10.03 -12.82
CA SER A 300 11.56 10.18 -11.41
C SER A 300 11.81 11.60 -10.89
N GLN A 301 12.93 12.23 -11.27
CA GLN A 301 13.21 13.63 -10.95
C GLN A 301 12.20 14.59 -11.59
N ARG A 302 11.84 14.38 -12.88
CA ARG A 302 10.77 15.16 -13.53
C ARG A 302 9.44 15.00 -12.79
N THR A 303 9.08 13.78 -12.38
CA THR A 303 7.88 13.53 -11.57
C THR A 303 7.92 14.32 -10.25
N ALA A 304 9.05 14.29 -9.53
CA ALA A 304 9.23 15.04 -8.29
C ALA A 304 9.09 16.56 -8.50
N ILE A 305 9.68 17.12 -9.57
CA ILE A 305 9.51 18.53 -9.95
C ILE A 305 8.04 18.85 -10.21
N ARG A 306 7.34 18.04 -11.01
CA ARG A 306 5.92 18.24 -11.30
C ARG A 306 5.05 18.20 -10.04
N ILE A 307 5.34 17.30 -9.11
CA ILE A 307 4.62 17.24 -7.83
C ILE A 307 4.89 18.50 -7.00
N ALA A 308 6.14 18.97 -6.92
CA ALA A 308 6.46 20.23 -6.24
C ALA A 308 5.72 21.43 -6.87
N LEU A 309 5.61 21.47 -8.20
CA LEU A 309 4.86 22.49 -8.91
C LEU A 309 3.35 22.41 -8.60
N ARG A 310 2.76 21.22 -8.58
CA ARG A 310 1.36 21.02 -8.18
C ARG A 310 1.11 21.47 -6.74
N GLN A 311 2.03 21.18 -5.83
CA GLN A 311 1.95 21.63 -4.44
C GLN A 311 1.96 23.16 -4.34
N MET A 312 2.91 23.82 -4.99
CA MET A 312 2.99 25.29 -4.98
C MET A 312 1.78 25.93 -5.69
N ALA A 313 1.32 25.36 -6.81
CA ALA A 313 0.14 25.85 -7.53
C ALA A 313 -1.15 25.66 -6.73
N PHE A 314 -1.22 24.66 -5.85
CA PHE A 314 -2.37 24.49 -4.96
C PHE A 314 -2.48 25.65 -3.95
N GLU A 315 -1.34 26.19 -3.50
CA GLU A 315 -1.28 27.31 -2.56
C GLU A 315 -1.38 28.68 -3.26
N ASP A 316 -0.75 28.82 -4.42
CA ASP A 316 -0.70 30.07 -5.21
C ASP A 316 -0.95 29.77 -6.70
N PRO A 317 -2.22 29.52 -7.10
CA PRO A 317 -2.57 29.06 -8.44
C PRO A 317 -2.32 30.11 -9.53
N ASN A 318 -2.22 31.39 -9.18
CA ASN A 318 -2.09 32.50 -10.13
C ASN A 318 -0.63 32.95 -10.31
N ASN A 319 0.33 32.25 -9.71
CA ASN A 319 1.74 32.61 -9.81
C ASN A 319 2.29 32.38 -11.24
N PRO A 320 2.69 33.44 -11.97
CA PRO A 320 3.11 33.30 -13.36
C PRO A 320 4.41 32.48 -13.51
N HIS A 321 5.28 32.49 -12.49
CA HIS A 321 6.51 31.68 -12.52
C HIS A 321 6.21 30.19 -12.35
N ILE A 322 5.22 29.83 -11.51
CA ILE A 322 4.78 28.43 -11.38
C ILE A 322 4.23 27.95 -12.72
N MET A 323 3.40 28.75 -13.37
CA MET A 323 2.82 28.42 -14.69
C MET A 323 3.90 28.26 -15.78
N GLN A 324 4.92 29.11 -15.76
CA GLN A 324 6.07 28.99 -16.66
C GLN A 324 6.78 27.64 -16.46
N TRP A 325 7.04 27.24 -15.21
CA TRP A 325 7.67 25.95 -14.93
C TRP A 325 6.78 24.76 -15.28
N ILE A 326 5.48 24.84 -15.00
CA ILE A 326 4.49 23.82 -15.40
C ILE A 326 4.53 23.61 -16.92
N SER A 327 4.62 24.69 -17.71
CA SER A 327 4.63 24.59 -19.18
C SER A 327 5.82 23.82 -19.77
N VAL A 328 6.92 23.70 -19.01
CA VAL A 328 8.12 22.94 -19.40
C VAL A 328 8.08 21.49 -18.92
N PHE A 329 7.57 21.26 -17.70
CA PHE A 329 7.65 19.95 -17.06
C PHE A 329 6.39 19.10 -17.18
N GLU A 330 5.22 19.71 -17.34
CA GLU A 330 3.99 18.98 -17.61
C GLU A 330 3.80 18.81 -19.13
N PRO A 331 3.43 17.61 -19.60
CA PRO A 331 3.05 17.43 -20.99
C PRO A 331 1.88 18.36 -21.29
N ARG A 332 1.93 19.08 -22.42
CA ARG A 332 0.77 19.82 -22.92
C ARG A 332 -0.35 18.81 -23.08
N THR A 333 -1.40 18.93 -22.27
CA THR A 333 -2.65 18.24 -22.55
C THR A 333 -3.05 18.69 -23.95
N PRO A 334 -3.31 17.79 -24.91
CA PRO A 334 -4.04 18.20 -26.10
C PRO A 334 -5.30 18.90 -25.60
N GLU A 335 -5.52 20.14 -26.01
CA GLU A 335 -6.84 20.75 -25.87
C GLU A 335 -7.81 19.77 -26.53
N ASN A 336 -8.81 19.33 -25.77
CA ASN A 336 -9.83 18.40 -26.24
C ASN A 336 -10.34 18.86 -27.62
N GLN A 337 -10.17 18.00 -28.63
CA GLN A 337 -11.02 17.99 -29.82
C GLN A 337 -12.42 17.52 -29.45
#